data_AF-A0AAN4WFS6-F1
#
_entry.id   AF-A0AAN4WFS6-F1
#
_cell.length_a   1.000
_cell.length_b   1.000
_cell.length_c   1.000
_cell.angle_alpha   90.00
_cell.angle_beta   90.00
_cell.angle_gamma   90.00
#
_symmetry.space_group_name_H-M   'P 1'
#
loop_
_entity.id
_entity.type
_entity.pdbx_description
1 polymer ?
#
loop_
_entity_poly.entity_id
_entity_poly.type
_entity_poly.pdbx_seq_one_letter_code
_entity_poly.pdbx_strand_id
1 'polypeptide(L)'
;MDLQIIQDKIYEIRGQKVMLDFDLAELYGTETKYLKRSVKNNLKRFPSDFMFELTKEEFDSLRCRNCTSNQRGGNRYMPFAFTELGVAMLSSVLNSEIAIEVNMGIMRAFVAVRQLIANSPTDKIGEIKNELKELKEYIKEMFTDQNDINEDTRMQLELINQTLAELQAKNRGTNERKRIGYQLPGCNNK
;
A
#
# COMPACT_ATOMS: atom_id res chain seq x y z
N MET A 1 16.33 -31.98 -5.03
CA MET A 1 14.91 -31.79 -4.61
C MET A 1 14.28 -30.64 -5.37
N ASP A 2 13.00 -30.75 -5.71
CA ASP A 2 12.27 -29.69 -6.41
C ASP A 2 11.96 -28.53 -5.45
N LEU A 3 12.35 -27.32 -5.84
CA LEU A 3 12.14 -26.09 -5.07
C LEU A 3 10.65 -25.83 -4.76
N GLN A 4 9.74 -26.34 -5.59
CA GLN A 4 8.29 -26.20 -5.42
C GLN A 4 7.78 -26.89 -4.15
N ILE A 5 8.26 -28.11 -3.87
CA ILE A 5 7.86 -28.89 -2.68
C ILE A 5 8.22 -28.14 -1.39
N ILE A 6 9.37 -27.46 -1.41
CA ILE A 6 9.84 -26.67 -0.28
C ILE A 6 8.98 -25.42 -0.11
N GLN A 7 8.64 -24.74 -1.21
CA GLN A 7 7.80 -23.53 -1.18
C GLN A 7 6.41 -23.80 -0.61
N ASP A 8 5.80 -24.94 -0.96
CA ASP A 8 4.46 -25.31 -0.47
C ASP A 8 4.43 -25.58 1.05
N LYS A 9 5.58 -25.89 1.65
CA LYS A 9 5.75 -26.14 3.09
C LYS A 9 6.16 -24.88 3.88
N ILE A 10 6.18 -23.71 3.25
CA ILE A 10 6.43 -22.43 3.92
C ILE A 10 5.09 -21.79 4.31
N TYR A 11 4.87 -21.65 5.60
CA TYR A 11 3.67 -21.02 6.15
C TYR A 11 3.96 -19.59 6.62
N GLU A 12 2.91 -18.79 6.74
CA GLU A 12 3.00 -17.45 7.31
C GLU A 12 2.24 -17.43 8.64
N ILE A 13 2.99 -17.28 9.74
CA ILE A 13 2.47 -17.32 11.11
C ILE A 13 3.07 -16.13 11.85
N ARG A 14 2.24 -15.34 12.54
CA ARG A 14 2.65 -14.10 13.23
C ARG A 14 3.41 -13.10 12.32
N GLY A 15 3.09 -13.09 11.03
CA GLY A 15 3.78 -12.25 10.03
C GLY A 15 5.20 -12.71 9.68
N GLN A 16 5.60 -13.90 10.12
CA GLN A 16 6.89 -14.52 9.80
C GLN A 16 6.69 -15.73 8.89
N LYS A 17 7.58 -15.89 7.91
CA LYS A 17 7.64 -17.11 7.10
C LYS A 17 8.34 -18.21 7.90
N VAL A 18 7.63 -19.31 8.14
CA VAL A 18 8.08 -20.40 9.01
C VAL A 18 7.82 -21.77 8.40
N MET A 19 8.67 -22.73 8.75
CA MET A 19 8.46 -24.15 8.44
C MET A 19 8.21 -24.94 9.73
N LEU A 20 7.33 -25.95 9.64
CA LEU A 20 6.93 -26.75 10.78
C LEU A 20 7.88 -27.93 10.99
N ASP A 21 8.04 -28.34 12.25
CA ASP A 21 8.92 -29.44 12.64
C ASP A 21 8.66 -30.76 11.91
N PHE A 22 7.40 -31.09 11.63
CA PHE A 22 7.02 -32.31 10.91
C PHE A 22 7.40 -32.25 9.43
N ASP A 23 7.21 -31.09 8.80
CA ASP A 23 7.59 -30.87 7.41
C ASP A 23 9.11 -30.90 7.25
N LEU A 24 9.84 -30.26 8.18
CA LEU A 24 11.30 -30.27 8.19
C LEU A 24 11.84 -31.67 8.42
N ALA A 25 11.28 -32.43 9.36
CA ALA A 25 11.72 -33.79 9.62
C ALA A 25 11.56 -34.70 8.39
N GLU A 26 10.44 -34.58 7.68
CA GLU A 26 10.20 -35.30 6.42
C GLU A 26 11.22 -34.90 5.34
N LEU A 27 11.46 -33.60 5.15
CA LEU A 27 12.44 -33.10 4.18
C LEU A 27 13.86 -33.58 4.52
N TYR A 28 14.24 -33.57 5.80
CA TYR A 28 15.55 -34.04 6.25
C TYR A 28 15.69 -35.56 6.29
N GLY A 29 14.62 -36.33 6.06
CA GLY A 29 14.64 -37.78 6.19
C GLY A 29 14.89 -38.26 7.63
N THR A 30 14.44 -37.50 8.62
CA THR A 30 14.62 -37.80 10.05
C THR A 30 13.29 -37.92 10.78
N GLU A 31 13.28 -38.59 11.93
CA GLU A 31 12.08 -38.62 12.77
C GLU A 31 11.83 -37.26 13.43
N THR A 32 10.57 -36.82 13.47
CA THR A 32 10.15 -35.59 14.17
C THR A 32 10.61 -35.56 15.62
N LYS A 33 10.57 -36.71 16.29
CA LYS A 33 11.05 -36.89 17.67
C LYS A 33 12.56 -36.63 17.79
N TYR A 34 13.34 -37.09 16.81
CA TYR A 34 14.78 -36.88 16.80
C TYR A 34 15.11 -35.40 16.60
N LEU A 35 14.45 -34.74 15.64
CA LEU A 35 14.62 -33.31 15.38
C LEU A 35 14.30 -32.47 16.63
N LYS A 36 13.16 -32.73 17.28
CA LYS A 36 12.79 -32.08 18.56
C LYS A 36 13.82 -32.30 19.66
N ARG A 37 14.35 -33.53 19.78
CA ARG A 37 15.36 -33.86 20.79
C ARG A 37 16.66 -33.11 20.54
N SER A 38 17.11 -33.06 19.29
CA SER A 38 18.33 -32.38 18.90
C SER A 38 18.27 -30.87 19.14
N VAL A 39 17.10 -30.25 18.90
CA VAL A 39 16.85 -28.84 19.23
C VAL A 39 16.83 -28.63 20.76
N LYS A 40 16.14 -29.48 21.51
CA LYS A 40 16.12 -29.40 23.00
C LYS A 40 17.50 -29.53 23.63
N ASN A 41 18.37 -30.35 23.05
CA ASN A 41 19.76 -30.47 23.51
C ASN A 41 20.61 -29.23 23.20
N ASN A 42 20.20 -28.44 22.21
CA ASN A 42 20.94 -27.27 21.71
C ASN A 42 20.16 -25.96 21.89
N LEU A 43 19.31 -25.83 22.91
CA LEU A 43 18.43 -24.65 23.09
C LEU A 43 19.16 -23.30 23.06
N LYS A 44 20.44 -23.24 23.49
CA LYS A 44 21.26 -22.02 23.42
C LYS A 44 21.41 -21.47 21.99
N ARG A 45 21.22 -22.31 20.97
CA ARG A 45 21.30 -21.98 19.54
C ARG A 45 19.97 -21.53 18.95
N PHE A 46 18.86 -21.72 19.68
CA PHE A 46 17.50 -21.42 19.23
C PHE A 46 16.85 -20.42 20.17
N PRO A 47 17.14 -19.11 20.03
CA PRO A 47 16.37 -18.07 20.72
C PRO A 47 14.92 -18.04 20.20
N SER A 48 14.05 -17.28 20.88
CA SER A 48 12.62 -17.14 20.54
C SER A 48 12.37 -16.67 19.10
N ASP A 49 13.31 -15.92 18.53
CA ASP A 49 13.19 -15.37 17.16
C ASP A 49 13.50 -16.41 16.08
N PHE A 50 14.10 -17.55 16.46
CA PHE A 50 14.53 -18.60 15.54
C PHE A 50 13.53 -19.76 15.55
N MET A 51 12.95 -20.03 16.71
CA MET A 51 11.95 -21.06 16.88
C MET A 51 10.94 -20.67 17.96
N PHE A 52 9.68 -20.97 17.73
CA PHE A 52 8.63 -20.88 18.73
C PHE A 52 7.65 -22.05 18.63
N GLU A 53 6.98 -22.36 19.73
CA GLU A 53 5.87 -23.32 19.74
C GLU A 53 4.60 -22.61 19.29
N LEU A 54 3.81 -23.27 18.42
CA LEU A 54 2.51 -22.72 18.02
C LEU A 54 1.53 -22.68 19.19
N THR A 55 0.48 -21.88 19.09
CA THR A 55 -0.69 -22.02 19.97
C THR A 55 -1.70 -23.00 19.38
N LYS A 56 -2.65 -23.48 20.20
CA LYS A 56 -3.75 -24.35 19.73
C LYS A 56 -4.52 -23.67 18.60
N GLU A 57 -4.83 -22.40 18.79
CA GLU A 57 -5.57 -21.58 17.83
C GLU A 57 -4.81 -21.40 16.51
N GLU A 58 -3.49 -21.14 16.57
CA GLU A 58 -2.64 -21.05 15.38
C GLU A 58 -2.60 -22.37 14.61
N PHE A 59 -2.44 -23.48 15.33
CA PHE A 59 -2.38 -24.80 14.72
C PHE A 59 -3.72 -25.25 14.14
N ASP A 60 -4.84 -24.95 14.80
CA ASP A 60 -6.18 -25.25 14.30
C ASP A 60 -6.51 -24.38 13.08
N SER A 61 -6.11 -23.11 13.08
CA SER A 61 -6.28 -22.21 11.92
C SER A 61 -5.52 -22.70 10.69
N LEU A 62 -4.27 -23.17 10.86
CA LEU A 62 -3.49 -23.79 9.79
C LEU A 62 -4.17 -25.04 9.24
N ARG A 63 -4.69 -25.91 10.12
CA ARG A 63 -5.38 -27.15 9.72
C ARG A 63 -6.64 -26.87 8.91
N CYS A 64 -7.43 -25.89 9.32
CA CYS A 64 -8.63 -25.45 8.60
C CYS A 64 -8.28 -24.91 7.20
N ARG A 65 -7.18 -24.17 7.08
CA ARG A 65 -6.73 -23.60 5.80
C ARG A 65 -6.22 -24.65 4.82
N ASN A 66 -5.54 -25.68 5.32
CA ASN A 66 -4.98 -26.75 4.51
C ASN A 66 -5.97 -27.91 4.24
N CYS A 67 -7.26 -27.72 4.55
CA CYS A 67 -8.35 -28.70 4.38
C CYS A 67 -8.02 -30.12 4.87
N THR A 68 -7.11 -30.26 5.85
CA THR A 68 -6.63 -31.55 6.29
C THR A 68 -7.63 -32.11 7.29
N SER A 69 -8.45 -33.07 6.85
CA SER A 69 -9.48 -33.75 7.63
C SER A 69 -8.97 -34.19 9.01
N ASN A 70 -9.82 -34.07 10.03
CA ASN A 70 -9.58 -34.49 11.41
C ASN A 70 -9.04 -35.92 11.50
N GLN A 71 -7.72 -36.09 11.51
CA GLN A 71 -7.11 -37.38 11.84
C GLN A 71 -7.33 -37.61 13.34
N ARG A 72 -8.16 -38.63 13.61
CA ARG A 72 -8.46 -39.20 14.94
C ARG A 72 -7.15 -39.61 15.62
N GLY A 73 -6.53 -38.67 16.33
CA GLY A 73 -5.22 -38.86 16.93
C GLY A 73 -4.52 -37.53 17.04
N GLY A 74 -5.14 -36.57 17.75
CA GLY A 74 -4.62 -35.22 17.91
C GLY A 74 -3.13 -35.25 18.28
N ASN A 75 -2.36 -34.33 17.69
CA ASN A 75 -0.94 -34.22 17.98
C ASN A 75 -0.78 -34.01 19.49
N ARG A 76 -0.19 -34.99 20.20
CA ARG A 76 -0.04 -34.95 21.67
C ARG A 76 0.81 -33.76 22.13
N TYR A 77 1.62 -33.20 21.23
CA TYR A 77 2.45 -32.03 21.44
C TYR A 77 2.25 -31.06 20.30
N MET A 78 2.31 -29.76 20.61
CA MET A 78 2.24 -28.74 19.60
C MET A 78 3.48 -28.80 18.70
N PRO A 79 3.34 -28.54 17.39
CA PRO A 79 4.50 -28.41 16.53
C PRO A 79 5.28 -27.13 16.85
N PHE A 80 6.60 -27.22 16.68
CA PHE A 80 7.48 -26.07 16.62
C PHE A 80 7.49 -25.48 15.22
N ALA A 81 7.46 -24.16 15.16
CA ALA A 81 7.68 -23.38 13.95
C ALA A 81 9.12 -22.83 13.97
N PHE A 82 9.82 -23.00 12.84
CA PHE A 82 11.18 -22.52 12.63
C PHE A 82 11.17 -21.41 11.60
N THR A 83 11.77 -20.28 11.93
CA THR A 83 12.02 -19.20 10.96
C THR A 83 13.21 -19.56 10.07
N GLU A 84 13.48 -18.76 9.05
CA GLU A 84 14.64 -18.95 8.16
C GLU A 84 15.96 -19.13 8.93
N LEU A 85 16.16 -18.32 9.95
CA LEU A 85 17.34 -18.38 10.82
C LEU A 85 17.34 -19.65 11.67
N GLY A 86 16.16 -20.08 12.15
CA GLY A 86 16.01 -21.35 12.85
C GLY A 86 16.35 -22.56 11.98
N VAL A 87 15.88 -22.57 10.73
CA VAL A 87 16.22 -23.63 9.77
C VAL A 87 17.70 -23.61 9.44
N ALA A 88 18.30 -22.44 9.23
CA ALA A 88 19.74 -22.31 9.05
C ALA A 88 20.52 -22.87 10.26
N MET A 89 20.03 -22.69 11.48
CA MET A 89 20.66 -23.28 12.68
C MET A 89 20.50 -24.80 12.75
N LEU A 90 19.46 -25.39 12.14
CA LEU A 90 19.30 -26.84 12.08
C LEU A 90 20.44 -27.52 11.32
N SER A 91 21.07 -26.88 10.33
CA SER A 91 22.24 -27.47 9.64
C SER A 91 23.47 -27.60 10.53
N SER A 92 23.54 -26.84 11.62
CA SER A 92 24.62 -26.95 12.61
C SER A 92 24.40 -28.08 13.63
N VAL A 93 23.18 -28.63 13.64
CA VAL A 93 22.71 -29.65 14.57
C VAL A 93 22.51 -30.99 13.85
N LEU A 94 22.03 -30.95 12.61
CA LEU A 94 21.82 -32.09 11.72
C LEU A 94 22.94 -32.13 10.69
N ASN A 95 23.93 -33.00 10.92
CA ASN A 95 25.14 -33.11 10.09
C ASN A 95 25.06 -34.23 9.03
N SER A 96 23.86 -34.60 8.56
CA SER A 96 23.74 -35.59 7.47
C SER A 96 23.90 -34.95 6.10
N GLU A 97 24.45 -35.68 5.13
CA GLU A 97 24.60 -35.18 3.74
C GLU A 97 23.27 -34.72 3.15
N ILE A 98 22.20 -35.50 3.41
CA ILE A 98 20.83 -35.16 3.03
C ILE A 98 20.39 -33.84 3.69
N ALA A 99 20.69 -33.65 4.98
CA ALA A 99 20.29 -32.42 5.68
C ALA A 99 21.03 -31.18 5.18
N ILE A 100 22.28 -31.34 4.75
CA ILE A 100 23.06 -30.24 4.14
C ILE A 100 22.42 -29.83 2.80
N GLU A 101 22.08 -30.79 1.93
CA GLU A 101 21.45 -30.49 0.64
C GLU A 101 20.08 -29.83 0.82
N VAL A 102 19.25 -30.39 1.70
CA VAL A 102 17.91 -29.87 2.00
C VAL A 102 17.99 -28.47 2.57
N ASN A 103 18.90 -28.20 3.50
CA ASN A 103 19.07 -26.87 4.06
C ASN A 103 19.45 -25.84 2.98
N MET A 104 20.34 -26.20 2.05
CA MET A 104 20.65 -25.33 0.91
C MET A 104 19.41 -25.06 0.04
N GLY A 105 18.61 -26.08 -0.22
CA GLY A 105 17.34 -25.94 -0.95
C GLY A 105 16.35 -25.02 -0.24
N ILE A 106 16.19 -25.18 1.07
CA ILE A 106 15.31 -24.36 1.91
C ILE A 106 15.76 -22.89 1.90
N MET A 107 17.05 -22.64 2.11
CA MET A 107 17.58 -21.27 2.09
C MET A 107 17.37 -20.59 0.72
N ARG A 108 17.55 -21.34 -0.39
CA ARG A 108 17.26 -20.81 -1.75
C ARG A 108 15.77 -20.49 -1.92
N ALA A 109 14.87 -21.34 -1.42
CA ALA A 109 13.43 -21.10 -1.50
C ALA A 109 13.03 -19.83 -0.71
N PHE A 110 13.56 -19.64 0.49
CA PHE A 110 13.30 -18.43 1.27
C PHE A 110 13.85 -17.16 0.60
N VAL A 111 15.06 -17.21 0.04
CA VAL A 111 15.62 -16.10 -0.75
C VAL A 111 14.74 -15.80 -1.96
N ALA A 112 14.28 -16.82 -2.69
CA ALA A 112 13.38 -16.65 -3.83
C ALA A 112 12.04 -16.02 -3.41
N VAL A 113 11.45 -16.44 -2.29
CA VAL A 113 10.23 -15.82 -1.74
C VAL A 113 10.46 -14.36 -1.38
N ARG A 114 11.59 -14.02 -0.75
CA ARG A 114 11.95 -12.62 -0.45
C ARG A 114 12.15 -11.80 -1.72
N GLN A 115 12.82 -12.34 -2.72
CA GLN A 115 13.00 -11.67 -4.01
C GLN A 115 11.66 -11.47 -4.71
N LEU A 116 10.76 -12.45 -4.68
CA LEU A 116 9.42 -12.30 -5.21
C LEU A 116 8.65 -11.19 -4.50
N ILE A 117 8.77 -11.06 -3.18
CA ILE A 117 8.14 -9.96 -2.43
C ILE A 117 8.81 -8.62 -2.73
N ALA A 118 10.14 -8.57 -2.78
CA ALA A 118 10.89 -7.36 -3.06
C ALA A 118 10.71 -6.86 -4.51
N ASN A 119 10.54 -7.78 -5.46
CA ASN A 119 10.28 -7.49 -6.87
C ASN A 119 8.76 -7.37 -7.17
N SER A 120 7.90 -7.59 -6.18
CA SER A 120 6.45 -7.40 -6.24
C SER A 120 6.10 -6.02 -5.67
N PRO A 121 5.14 -5.34 -6.28
CA PRO A 121 5.35 -4.10 -6.99
C PRO A 121 5.46 -2.88 -6.06
N THR A 122 6.64 -2.62 -5.49
CA THR A 122 6.99 -1.24 -5.14
C THR A 122 6.91 -0.33 -6.36
N ASP A 123 7.16 -0.88 -7.55
CA ASP A 123 7.05 -0.17 -8.82
C ASP A 123 5.61 0.25 -9.13
N LYS A 124 4.60 -0.62 -8.98
CA LYS A 124 3.20 -0.19 -9.20
C LYS A 124 2.72 0.81 -8.16
N ILE A 125 3.15 0.68 -6.90
CA ILE A 125 2.83 1.71 -5.89
C ILE A 125 3.54 3.03 -6.23
N GLY A 126 4.75 2.98 -6.79
CA GLY A 126 5.49 4.12 -7.31
C GLY A 126 4.80 4.76 -8.53
N GLU A 127 4.41 3.95 -9.52
CA GLU A 127 3.66 4.35 -10.71
C GLU A 127 2.33 4.99 -10.33
N ILE A 128 1.54 4.35 -9.47
CA ILE A 128 0.28 4.91 -8.96
C ILE A 128 0.53 6.22 -8.20
N LYS A 129 1.62 6.33 -7.42
CA LYS A 129 1.99 7.60 -6.75
C LYS A 129 2.34 8.69 -7.76
N ASN A 130 3.00 8.34 -8.87
CA ASN A 130 3.35 9.29 -9.92
C ASN A 130 2.10 9.74 -10.69
N GLU A 131 1.23 8.81 -11.09
CA GLU A 131 -0.06 9.12 -11.72
C GLU A 131 -0.93 10.04 -10.84
N LEU A 132 -0.99 9.77 -9.52
CA LEU A 132 -1.70 10.62 -8.57
C LEU A 132 -1.09 12.03 -8.44
N LYS A 133 0.23 12.15 -8.65
CA LYS A 133 0.93 13.43 -8.60
C LYS A 133 0.65 14.25 -9.87
N GLU A 134 0.71 13.61 -11.03
CA GLU A 134 0.36 14.22 -12.32
C GLU A 134 -1.10 14.67 -12.35
N LEU A 135 -2.02 13.83 -11.88
CA LEU A 135 -3.44 14.18 -11.76
C LEU A 135 -3.66 15.40 -10.84
N LYS A 136 -2.93 15.47 -9.72
CA LYS A 136 -2.99 16.63 -8.81
C LYS A 136 -2.50 17.91 -9.47
N GLU A 137 -1.43 17.85 -10.26
CA GLU A 137 -0.91 19.01 -10.98
C GLU A 137 -1.90 19.48 -12.06
N TYR A 138 -2.46 18.55 -12.85
CA TYR A 138 -3.49 18.86 -13.84
C TYR A 138 -4.73 19.53 -13.24
N ILE A 139 -5.23 19.00 -12.12
CA ILE A 139 -6.38 19.58 -11.41
C ILE A 139 -6.03 21.00 -10.93
N LYS A 140 -4.81 21.20 -10.42
CA LYS A 140 -4.37 22.51 -9.94
C LYS A 140 -4.29 23.54 -11.07
N GLU A 141 -3.81 23.13 -12.24
CA GLU A 141 -3.74 23.97 -13.45
C GLU A 141 -5.14 24.34 -13.98
N MET A 142 -6.07 23.39 -14.04
CA MET A 142 -7.48 23.70 -14.38
C MET A 142 -8.12 24.73 -13.45
N PHE A 143 -7.80 24.67 -12.15
CA PHE A 143 -8.33 25.63 -11.18
C PHE A 143 -7.64 27.00 -11.27
N THR A 144 -6.38 27.10 -11.68
CA THR A 144 -5.74 28.40 -11.92
C THR A 144 -6.37 29.11 -13.10
N ASP A 145 -6.65 28.40 -14.20
CA ASP A 145 -7.29 28.99 -15.38
C ASP A 145 -8.70 29.52 -15.08
N GLN A 146 -9.48 28.80 -14.26
CA GLN A 146 -10.80 29.27 -13.83
C GLN A 146 -10.73 30.49 -12.90
N ASN A 147 -9.69 30.58 -12.06
CA ASN A 147 -9.51 31.75 -11.20
C ASN A 147 -9.11 32.98 -12.02
N ASP A 148 -8.26 32.82 -13.04
CA ASP A 148 -7.86 33.94 -13.91
C ASP A 148 -9.06 34.50 -14.70
N ILE A 149 -9.91 33.62 -15.26
CA ILE A 149 -11.15 34.04 -15.94
C ILE A 149 -12.12 34.76 -14.98
N ASN A 150 -12.22 34.29 -13.74
CA ASN A 150 -13.07 34.91 -12.72
C ASN A 150 -12.53 36.28 -12.27
N GLU A 151 -11.22 36.45 -12.21
CA GLU A 151 -10.62 37.74 -11.88
C GLU A 151 -10.73 38.74 -13.05
N ASP A 152 -10.51 38.31 -14.30
CA ASP A 152 -10.71 39.15 -15.48
C ASP A 152 -12.16 39.62 -15.62
N THR A 153 -13.13 38.73 -15.38
CA THR A 153 -14.55 39.09 -15.43
C THR A 153 -14.93 40.04 -14.29
N ARG A 154 -14.34 39.89 -13.09
CA ARG A 154 -14.48 40.85 -11.99
C ARG A 154 -13.93 42.23 -12.36
N MET A 155 -12.71 42.30 -12.91
CA MET A 155 -12.13 43.57 -13.33
C MET A 155 -12.95 44.26 -14.42
N GLN A 156 -13.48 43.51 -15.38
CA GLN A 156 -14.38 44.06 -16.41
C GLN A 156 -15.66 44.64 -15.82
N LEU A 157 -16.29 43.94 -14.87
CA LEU A 157 -17.49 44.42 -14.18
C LEU A 157 -17.21 45.69 -13.36
N GLU A 158 -16.07 45.78 -12.68
CA GLU A 158 -15.65 46.98 -11.97
C GLU A 158 -15.46 48.17 -12.91
N LEU A 159 -14.78 47.97 -14.05
CA LEU A 159 -14.57 49.02 -15.05
C LEU A 159 -15.89 49.51 -15.65
N ILE A 160 -16.82 48.60 -15.93
CA ILE A 160 -18.17 48.94 -16.40
C ILE A 160 -18.89 49.81 -15.36
N ASN A 161 -18.84 49.44 -14.09
CA ASN A 161 -19.49 50.21 -13.03
C ASN A 161 -18.87 51.60 -12.85
N GLN A 162 -17.54 51.71 -12.93
CA GLN A 162 -16.84 53.00 -12.88
C GLN A 162 -17.24 53.90 -14.05
N THR A 163 -17.21 53.39 -15.28
CA THR A 163 -17.59 54.15 -16.48
C THR A 163 -19.07 54.58 -16.47
N LEU A 164 -19.98 53.72 -15.99
CA LEU A 164 -21.39 54.06 -15.79
C LEU A 164 -21.55 55.19 -14.77
N ALA A 165 -20.82 55.16 -13.66
CA ALA A 165 -20.85 56.22 -12.65
C ALA A 165 -20.36 57.57 -13.22
N GLU A 166 -19.27 57.57 -14.00
CA GLU A 166 -18.75 58.76 -14.68
C GLU A 166 -19.74 59.35 -15.70
N LEU A 167 -20.37 58.49 -16.52
CA LEU A 167 -21.37 58.91 -17.50
C LEU A 167 -22.63 59.47 -16.84
N GLN A 168 -23.07 58.89 -15.72
CA GLN A 168 -24.17 59.43 -14.92
C GLN A 168 -23.82 60.79 -14.30
N ALA A 169 -22.57 60.97 -13.84
CA ALA A 169 -22.11 62.26 -13.34
C ALA A 169 -22.07 63.33 -14.44
N LYS A 170 -21.63 62.97 -15.66
CA LYS A 170 -21.62 63.86 -16.84
C LYS A 170 -23.02 64.26 -17.32
N ASN A 171 -24.00 63.36 -17.25
CA ASN A 171 -25.38 63.60 -17.71
C ASN A 171 -26.26 64.41 -16.73
N ARG A 172 -25.77 64.75 -15.53
CA ARG A 172 -26.49 65.65 -14.60
C ARG A 172 -26.47 67.12 -15.01
N GLY A 173 -25.70 67.48 -16.04
CA GLY A 173 -25.76 68.78 -16.70
C GLY A 173 -26.63 68.73 -17.95
N THR A 174 -27.95 68.58 -17.81
CA THR A 174 -28.86 68.82 -18.94
C THR A 174 -28.90 70.31 -19.24
N ASN A 175 -28.08 70.74 -20.20
CA ASN A 175 -28.25 72.03 -20.85
C ASN A 175 -29.69 72.12 -21.39
N GLU A 176 -30.44 73.15 -20.99
CA GLU A 176 -31.78 73.42 -21.52
C GLU A 176 -31.73 73.40 -23.06
N ARG A 177 -32.57 72.54 -23.67
CA ARG A 177 -32.67 72.46 -25.13
C ARG A 177 -33.15 73.83 -25.64
N LYS A 178 -32.33 74.51 -26.45
CA LYS A 178 -32.71 75.77 -27.11
C LYS A 178 -33.97 75.52 -27.95
N ARG A 179 -35.09 76.16 -27.61
CA ARG A 179 -36.30 76.14 -28.43
C ARG A 179 -36.01 76.82 -29.76
N ILE A 180 -36.27 76.11 -30.86
CA ILE A 180 -36.13 76.65 -32.22
C ILE A 180 -37.51 77.11 -32.67
N GLY A 181 -37.64 78.40 -32.99
CA GLY A 181 -38.84 79.02 -33.54
C GLY A 181 -38.64 80.53 -33.71
N TYR A 182 -39.26 81.13 -34.73
CA TYR A 182 -39.18 82.57 -35.00
C TYR A 182 -40.33 83.33 -34.31
N GLN A 183 -40.01 84.50 -33.75
CA GLN A 183 -40.98 85.36 -33.08
C GLN A 183 -41.79 86.17 -34.12
N LEU A 184 -43.11 86.11 -34.03
CA LEU A 184 -44.02 86.98 -34.79
C LEU A 184 -44.12 88.35 -34.09
N PRO A 185 -43.92 89.48 -34.80
CA PRO A 185 -44.04 90.80 -34.20
C PRO A 185 -45.52 91.15 -34.00
N GLY A 186 -45.92 91.52 -32.77
CA GLY A 186 -47.16 92.25 -32.54
C GLY A 186 -48.17 91.66 -31.55
N CYS A 187 -47.78 90.90 -30.54
CA CYS A 187 -48.69 90.57 -29.42
C CYS A 187 -47.99 90.76 -28.08
N ASN A 188 -47.80 92.02 -27.67
CA ASN A 188 -47.74 92.35 -26.26
C ASN A 188 -49.17 92.32 -25.75
N ASN A 189 -49.51 91.45 -24.80
CA ASN A 189 -50.68 91.68 -23.96
C ASN A 189 -50.56 90.98 -22.60
N LYS A 190 -50.45 91.86 -21.60
CA LYS A 190 -50.92 91.78 -20.20
C LYS A 190 -50.23 90.82 -19.24
#